data_AF-A0AAQ1UIC4-F1
#
_entry.id   AF-A0AAQ1UIC4-F1
#
_cell.length_a   1.000
_cell.length_b   1.000
_cell.length_c   1.000
_cell.angle_alpha   90.00
_cell.angle_beta   90.00
_cell.angle_gamma   90.00
#
_symmetry.space_group_name_H-M   'P 1'
#
loop_
_entity.id
_entity.type
_entity.pdbx_description
1 polymer ?
#
loop_
_entity_poly.entity_id
_entity_poly.type
_entity_poly.pdbx_seq_one_letter_code
_entity_poly.pdbx_strand_id
1 'polypeptide(L)' 'MDEQLSMLSLKNGQNALKYVQSLNHNLRQIATKAILECLRLGYPLNNMEITSKARELQRKRLKAGVL' A
#
# COMPACT_ATOMS: atom_id res chain seq x y z
N MET A 1 -9.09 -8.44 -4.97
CA MET A 1 -8.03 -7.54 -4.48
C MET A 1 -7.25 -6.95 -5.64
N ASP A 2 -6.72 -7.79 -6.54
CA ASP A 2 -5.99 -7.33 -7.73
C ASP A 2 -6.84 -6.48 -8.68
N GLU A 3 -8.14 -6.78 -8.80
CA GLU A 3 -9.08 -6.01 -9.61
C GLU A 3 -9.32 -4.58 -9.07
N GLN A 4 -9.29 -4.39 -7.75
CA GLN A 4 -9.38 -3.04 -7.17
C GLN A 4 -8.10 -2.24 -7.42
N LEU A 5 -6.93 -2.89 -7.32
CA LEU A 5 -5.64 -2.26 -7.59
C LEU A 5 -5.41 -1.96 -9.07
N SER A 6 -5.96 -2.77 -9.98
CA SER A 6 -5.81 -2.57 -11.42
C SER A 6 -6.53 -1.33 -11.92
N MET A 7 -7.58 -0.88 -11.23
CA MET A 7 -8.32 0.35 -11.55
C MET A 7 -7.70 1.61 -10.94
N LEU A 8 -6.66 1.48 -10.12
CA LEU A 8 -6.07 2.59 -9.38
C LEU A 8 -4.77 3.07 -10.03
N SER A 9 -4.64 4.39 -10.10
CA SER A 9 -3.42 5.06 -10.55
C SER A 9 -2.80 5.85 -9.40
N LEU A 10 -1.51 5.66 -9.21
CA LEU A 10 -0.68 6.48 -8.35
C LEU A 10 -0.55 7.90 -8.93
N LYS A 11 -0.18 8.87 -8.10
CA LYS A 11 -0.03 10.28 -8.49
C LYS A 11 0.99 10.50 -9.62
N ASN A 12 1.96 9.61 -9.76
CA ASN A 12 2.95 9.61 -10.85
C ASN A 12 2.44 8.95 -12.15
N GLY A 13 1.16 8.57 -12.23
CA GLY A 13 0.57 7.88 -13.38
C GLY A 13 0.84 6.37 -13.43
N GLN A 14 1.59 5.82 -12.49
CA GLN A 14 1.84 4.38 -12.41
C GLN A 14 0.59 3.65 -11.90
N ASN A 15 0.28 2.50 -12.50
CA ASN A 15 -0.79 1.65 -12.01
C ASN A 15 -0.44 1.02 -10.63
N ALA A 16 -1.38 1.05 -9.68
CA ALA A 16 -1.16 0.59 -8.32
C ALA A 16 -0.90 -0.93 -8.24
N LEU A 17 -1.56 -1.73 -9.07
CA LEU A 17 -1.28 -3.18 -9.15
C LEU A 17 0.15 -3.44 -9.63
N LYS A 18 0.59 -2.76 -10.70
CA LYS A 18 1.98 -2.87 -11.18
C LYS A 18 2.99 -2.45 -10.13
N TYR A 19 2.71 -1.38 -9.39
CA TYR A 19 3.56 -0.94 -8.27
C TYR A 19 3.68 -2.03 -7.20
N VAL A 20 2.56 -2.59 -6.73
CA VAL A 20 2.59 -3.67 -5.73
C VAL A 20 3.31 -4.91 -6.25
N GLN A 21 3.08 -5.31 -7.50
CA GLN A 21 3.74 -6.47 -8.11
C GLN A 21 5.26 -6.32 -8.20
N SER A 22 5.75 -5.09 -8.39
CA SER A 22 7.19 -4.79 -8.39
C SER A 22 7.87 -4.95 -7.02
N LEU A 23 7.10 -5.02 -5.94
CA LEU A 23 7.63 -5.18 -4.59
C LEU A 23 7.86 -6.66 -4.23
N ASN A 24 8.80 -6.89 -3.32
CA ASN A 24 9.04 -8.19 -2.70
C ASN A 24 7.77 -8.76 -2.06
N HIS A 25 7.59 -10.08 -2.12
CA HIS A 25 6.39 -10.78 -1.66
C HIS A 25 5.92 -10.37 -0.25
N ASN A 26 6.87 -10.23 0.68
CA ASN A 26 6.59 -9.84 2.07
C ASN A 26 6.05 -8.40 2.19
N LEU A 27 6.42 -7.52 1.27
CA LEU A 27 6.00 -6.12 1.25
C LEU A 27 4.69 -5.91 0.50
N ARG A 28 4.31 -6.83 -0.41
CA ARG A 28 3.10 -6.70 -1.23
C ARG A 28 1.84 -6.53 -0.38
N GLN A 29 1.65 -7.39 0.61
CA GLN A 29 0.45 -7.32 1.46
C GLN A 29 0.37 -6.02 2.26
N ILE A 30 1.52 -5.53 2.76
CA ILE A 30 1.57 -4.29 3.55
C ILE A 30 1.34 -3.09 2.63
N ALA A 31 1.96 -3.07 1.45
CA ALA A 31 1.78 -2.02 0.47
C ALA A 31 0.34 -1.96 -0.06
N THR A 32 -0.28 -3.10 -0.35
CA THR A 32 -1.70 -3.14 -0.74
C THR A 32 -2.60 -2.57 0.33
N LYS A 33 -2.42 -2.96 1.59
CA LYS A 33 -3.21 -2.41 2.70
C LYS A 33 -2.99 -0.92 2.87
N ALA A 34 -1.74 -0.45 2.72
CA ALA A 34 -1.42 0.97 2.78
C ALA A 34 -2.11 1.76 1.67
N ILE A 35 -2.10 1.27 0.43
CA ILE A 35 -2.77 1.92 -0.71
C ILE A 35 -4.28 2.03 -0.47
N LEU A 36 -4.91 0.94 -0.04
CA LEU A 36 -6.34 0.92 0.24
C LEU A 36 -6.72 1.83 1.41
N GLU A 37 -5.87 1.89 2.45
CA GLU A 37 -6.13 2.76 3.59
C GLU A 37 -5.91 4.24 3.26
N CYS A 38 -4.90 4.57 2.43
CA CYS A 38 -4.74 5.93 1.90
C CYS A 38 -5.99 6.36 1.12
N LEU A 39 -6.52 5.51 0.24
CA LEU A 39 -7.78 5.78 -0.47
C LEU A 39 -8.95 6.04 0.48
N ARG A 40 -9.13 5.15 1.46
CA ARG A 40 -10.22 5.26 2.44
C ARG A 40 -10.15 6.56 3.25
N LEU A 41 -8.94 7.05 3.52
CA LEU A 41 -8.69 8.27 4.28
C LEU A 41 -8.64 9.54 3.39
N GLY A 42 -8.75 9.40 2.06
CA GLY A 42 -8.63 10.52 1.13
C GLY A 42 -7.20 11.03 0.95
N TYR A 43 -6.19 10.24 1.35
CA TYR A 43 -4.79 10.60 1.14
C TYR A 43 -4.37 10.39 -0.31
N PRO A 44 -3.45 11.24 -0.82
CA PRO A 44 -2.93 11.08 -2.16
C PRO A 44 -2.17 9.76 -2.29
N LEU A 45 -2.43 9.03 -3.38
CA LEU A 45 -1.72 7.80 -3.71
C LEU A 45 -0.33 8.09 -4.29
N ASN A 46 0.56 8.62 -3.45
CA ASN A 46 1.97 8.82 -3.80
C ASN A 46 2.86 7.91 -2.94
N ASN A 47 4.10 7.72 -3.39
CA ASN A 47 5.03 6.80 -2.73
C ASN A 47 5.30 7.15 -1.27
N MET A 48 5.31 8.44 -0.92
CA MET A 48 5.58 8.89 0.45
C MET A 48 4.45 8.50 1.40
N GLU A 49 3.20 8.79 1.04
CA GLU A 49 2.03 8.44 1.88
C GLU A 49 1.85 6.93 1.99
N ILE A 50 2.00 6.21 0.87
CA ILE A 50 1.92 4.74 0.85
C ILE A 50 3.01 4.16 1.76
N THR A 51 4.24 4.67 1.69
CA THR A 51 5.34 4.19 2.53
C THR A 51 5.14 4.53 4.00
N SER A 52 4.66 5.75 4.30
CA SER A 52 4.34 6.19 5.66
C SER A 52 3.29 5.26 6.28
N LYS A 53 2.23 4.97 5.53
CA LYS A 53 1.15 4.10 5.98
C LYS A 53 1.56 2.63 6.08
N ALA A 54 2.38 2.15 5.15
CA ALA A 54 2.98 0.82 5.22
C ALA A 54 3.82 0.62 6.49
N ARG A 55 4.65 1.61 6.85
CA ARG A 55 5.44 1.59 8.09
C ARG A 55 4.56 1.63 9.34
N GLU A 56 3.50 2.42 9.33
CA GLU A 56 2.54 2.47 10.43
C GLU A 56 1.89 1.09 10.66
N LEU A 57 1.43 0.45 9.59
CA LEU A 57 0.84 -0.89 9.62
C LEU A 57 1.84 -1.95 10.08
N GLN A 58 3.08 -1.87 9.60
CA GLN A 58 4.15 -2.77 10.04
C GLN A 58 4.43 -2.62 11.54
N ARG A 59 4.52 -1.38 12.05
CA ARG A 59 4.69 -1.11 13.49
C ARG A 59 3.52 -1.64 14.31
N LYS A 60 2.29 -1.49 13.82
CA LYS A 60 1.10 -2.05 14.48
C LYS A 60 1.15 -3.57 14.57
N ARG A 61 1.57 -4.24 13.49
CA ARG A 61 1.75 -5.71 13.47
C ARG A 61 2.83 -6.19 14.44
N LEU A 62 3.98 -5.49 14.48
CA LEU A 62 5.05 -5.77 15.44
C LEU A 62 4.57 -5.62 16.88
N LYS A 63 3.87 -4.52 17.20
CA LYS A 63 3.29 -4.30 18.53
C LYS A 63 2.24 -5.34 18.92
N ALA A 64 1.53 -5.90 17.94
CA ALA A 64 0.54 -6.94 18.17
C ALA A 64 1.13 -8.36 18.25
N GLY A 65 2.44 -8.53 18.06
CA GLY A 65 3.10 -9.85 18.05
C GLY A 65 2.72 -10.73 16.84
N VAL A 66 2.28 -10.14 15.74
CA VAL A 66 1.77 -10.84 14.53
C VAL A 66 2.81 -10.82 13.39
N LEU A 67 4.10 -10.94 13.70
CA LEU A 67 5.18 -10.86 12.72
C LEU A 67 6.22 -11.96 12.92
#